data_AF-A0AAD5H5Q3-F1
#
_entry.id   AF-A0AAD5H5Q3-F1
#
_cell.length_a   1.000
_cell.length_b   1.000
_cell.length_c   1.000
_cell.angle_alpha   90.00
_cell.angle_beta   90.00
_cell.angle_gamma   90.00
#
_symmetry.space_group_name_H-M   'P 1'
#
loop_
_entity.id
_entity.type
_entity.pdbx_description
1 polymer ?
#
loop_
_entity_poly.entity_id
_entity_poly.type
_entity_poly.pdbx_seq_one_letter_code
_entity_poly.pdbx_strand_id
1 'polypeptide(L)'
;MDARAAHAALCTAAPTSAAAAPGCPVQLPGNDGQPSCPTVASGGGGDGSGSREMGHTSSSAPQTGQLGLNWRSLQRQQQPEQQAARQQQQASQGWGTGDLMRHVEQATCLFVLGVQTVLWARTASVLTPRGHVHQLAQVALQAGCLVLALCLPREAWCRYRGWLITMFRIGNAIVPSHRSTKASRGPEGTAVLLEYAATPRWSGALQDCFRVAIGEAGMQGSRVLLVAVVGSILHQPPLAVLLQQCAIMALVANNSGYCASPLLSDPLTQRRLNVLAGWLDTSLFMPLATYSVHNDSGGQELTCRAAMTMLQLAVGILLPALLSAIWVPQRDGEDEEQQQRRRRHVRWAPERVAAALHWLWERVNTAVHETFAGAEVPSIHRTVLAWMLLAHCWLAAKVLVA
;
A
#
# COMPACT_ATOMS: atom_id res chain seq x y z
N MET A 1 37.86 31.76 -38.81
CA MET A 1 37.55 30.31 -38.68
C MET A 1 36.15 30.19 -38.08
N ASP A 2 35.10 30.76 -38.66
CA ASP A 2 34.46 30.47 -39.95
C ASP A 2 33.85 29.07 -40.05
N ALA A 3 32.57 28.97 -39.68
CA ALA A 3 31.54 28.38 -40.53
C ALA A 3 30.16 28.89 -40.08
N ARG A 4 29.55 29.69 -40.97
CA ARG A 4 28.19 30.22 -40.94
C ARG A 4 27.19 29.21 -41.52
N ALA A 5 25.90 29.46 -41.21
CA ALA A 5 24.70 29.25 -42.06
C ALA A 5 24.23 27.78 -42.24
N ALA A 6 22.95 27.42 -42.35
CA ALA A 6 21.64 28.05 -42.47
C ALA A 6 20.61 26.99 -41.96
N HIS A 7 19.36 27.28 -41.54
CA HIS A 7 18.25 27.76 -42.35
C HIS A 7 17.05 28.05 -41.42
N ALA A 8 16.40 29.19 -41.62
CA ALA A 8 15.05 29.49 -41.14
C ALA A 8 14.07 29.33 -42.31
N ALA A 9 12.84 28.86 -42.05
CA ALA A 9 11.67 29.17 -42.85
C ALA A 9 10.37 28.84 -42.09
N LEU A 10 9.62 29.90 -41.76
CA LEU A 10 8.18 29.92 -41.50
C LEU A 10 7.40 29.57 -42.78
N CYS A 11 6.19 29.01 -42.63
CA CYS A 11 4.97 29.31 -43.41
C CYS A 11 3.79 28.51 -42.79
N THR A 12 2.90 29.10 -41.98
CA THR A 12 1.59 29.71 -42.36
C THR A 12 0.80 28.96 -43.45
N ALA A 13 -0.29 28.29 -43.04
CA ALA A 13 -1.49 28.08 -43.86
C ALA A 13 -2.71 27.75 -42.99
N ALA A 14 -3.63 28.72 -42.85
CA ALA A 14 -5.07 28.52 -42.81
C ALA A 14 -5.59 28.96 -44.19
N PRO A 15 -6.74 28.45 -44.72
CA PRO A 15 -8.03 29.11 -44.40
C PRO A 15 -9.33 28.25 -44.55
N THR A 16 -10.46 28.82 -44.04
CA THR A 16 -11.88 28.78 -44.55
C THR A 16 -12.63 27.45 -44.71
N SER A 17 -13.96 27.28 -44.57
CA SER A 17 -15.16 28.01 -44.13
C SER A 17 -16.39 27.10 -44.38
N ALA A 18 -17.59 27.47 -43.88
CA ALA A 18 -18.96 26.99 -44.20
C ALA A 18 -19.51 25.81 -43.37
N ALA A 19 -20.49 25.97 -42.47
CA ALA A 19 -21.91 26.35 -42.61
C ALA A 19 -22.84 25.20 -43.06
N ALA A 20 -23.72 24.72 -42.15
CA ALA A 20 -25.11 24.30 -42.39
C ALA A 20 -25.73 23.58 -41.15
N ALA A 21 -26.82 24.14 -40.61
CA ALA A 21 -27.91 23.40 -39.94
C ALA A 21 -28.92 22.91 -41.03
N PRO A 22 -30.07 22.22 -40.80
CA PRO A 22 -30.78 21.88 -39.55
C PRO A 22 -31.46 20.47 -39.50
N GLY A 23 -32.13 20.16 -38.37
CA GLY A 23 -33.41 19.41 -38.35
C GLY A 23 -33.40 17.88 -38.19
N CYS A 24 -33.98 17.38 -37.09
CA CYS A 24 -35.24 16.60 -37.11
C CYS A 24 -35.62 16.13 -35.68
N PRO A 25 -36.92 16.12 -35.34
CA PRO A 25 -37.45 15.59 -34.09
C PRO A 25 -37.71 14.07 -34.20
N VAL A 26 -37.57 13.34 -33.10
CA VAL A 26 -38.08 11.97 -32.99
C VAL A 26 -39.01 11.90 -31.78
N GLN A 27 -40.21 11.40 -32.03
CA GLN A 27 -41.34 11.24 -31.14
C GLN A 27 -41.61 9.74 -30.92
N LEU A 28 -41.91 9.37 -29.66
CA LEU A 28 -42.70 8.21 -29.15
C LEU A 28 -42.09 6.79 -29.30
N PRO A 29 -42.57 5.76 -28.54
CA PRO A 29 -43.65 5.69 -27.52
C PRO A 29 -43.11 5.28 -26.11
N GLY A 30 -43.82 5.51 -25.00
CA GLY A 30 -44.99 4.74 -24.56
C GLY A 30 -44.59 3.33 -24.12
N ASN A 31 -44.36 3.09 -22.82
CA ASN A 31 -44.49 1.75 -22.26
C ASN A 31 -44.82 1.79 -20.76
N ASP A 32 -46.05 1.41 -20.48
CA ASP A 32 -46.57 1.03 -19.17
C ASP A 32 -45.85 -0.23 -18.66
N GLY A 33 -45.56 -0.28 -17.36
CA GLY A 33 -44.91 -1.45 -16.79
C GLY A 33 -44.61 -1.31 -15.30
N GLN A 34 -45.67 -1.30 -14.48
CA GLN A 34 -45.58 -1.68 -13.07
C GLN A 34 -44.99 -3.09 -12.93
N PRO A 35 -44.13 -3.30 -11.92
CA PRO A 35 -44.20 -4.55 -11.18
C PRO A 35 -44.45 -4.28 -9.69
N SER A 36 -45.51 -4.91 -9.22
CA SER A 36 -45.90 -5.16 -7.84
C SER A 36 -44.75 -5.83 -7.07
N CYS A 37 -44.42 -5.30 -5.89
CA CYS A 37 -43.65 -6.05 -4.89
C CYS A 37 -44.60 -6.80 -3.94
N PRO A 38 -44.36 -8.09 -3.65
CA PRO A 38 -45.15 -8.85 -2.71
C PRO A 38 -44.78 -8.52 -1.26
N THR A 39 -45.81 -8.33 -0.47
CA THR A 39 -45.84 -8.39 0.99
C THR A 39 -45.34 -9.76 1.45
N VAL A 40 -44.23 -9.80 2.20
CA VAL A 40 -43.79 -11.02 2.91
C VAL A 40 -44.00 -10.85 4.40
N ALA A 41 -45.05 -11.55 4.84
CA ALA A 41 -45.28 -12.24 6.10
C ALA A 41 -44.34 -11.97 7.28
N SER A 42 -44.98 -11.43 8.31
CA SER A 42 -44.71 -11.64 9.73
C SER A 42 -44.74 -13.14 10.09
N GLY A 43 -43.73 -13.61 10.81
CA GLY A 43 -43.71 -14.90 11.53
C GLY A 43 -42.80 -14.72 12.73
N GLY A 44 -43.33 -14.71 13.96
CA GLY A 44 -43.57 -15.93 14.76
C GLY A 44 -42.29 -16.19 15.56
N GLY A 45 -42.20 -15.84 16.84
CA GLY A 45 -42.95 -16.51 17.91
C GLY A 45 -42.07 -17.65 18.45
N GLY A 46 -41.40 -17.43 19.57
CA GLY A 46 -40.45 -18.40 20.13
C GLY A 46 -39.96 -18.03 21.53
N ASP A 47 -40.89 -17.79 22.44
CA ASP A 47 -40.64 -17.73 23.88
C ASP A 47 -40.22 -19.12 24.38
N GLY A 48 -38.93 -19.29 24.66
CA GLY A 48 -38.36 -20.46 25.32
C GLY A 48 -38.13 -20.19 26.80
N SER A 49 -39.21 -20.07 27.58
CA SER A 49 -39.16 -20.02 29.04
C SER A 49 -38.88 -21.43 29.57
N GLY A 50 -37.60 -21.72 29.82
CA GLY A 50 -37.15 -22.97 30.41
C GLY A 50 -37.15 -22.88 31.95
N SER A 51 -38.19 -23.45 32.56
CA SER A 51 -38.34 -23.64 34.00
C SER A 51 -37.11 -24.28 34.62
N ARG A 52 -36.52 -23.56 35.58
CA ARG A 52 -35.43 -24.02 36.45
C ARG A 52 -36.06 -24.80 37.60
N GLU A 53 -36.09 -26.13 37.49
CA GLU A 53 -36.49 -27.02 38.57
C GLU A 53 -35.49 -26.92 39.74
N MET A 54 -36.03 -26.61 40.92
CA MET A 54 -35.37 -26.70 42.20
C MET A 54 -35.34 -28.17 42.64
N GLY A 55 -34.22 -28.84 42.39
CA GLY A 55 -33.88 -30.12 43.01
C GLY A 55 -33.00 -29.91 44.24
N HIS A 56 -33.62 -29.74 45.41
CA HIS A 56 -32.94 -29.88 46.69
C HIS A 56 -32.68 -31.37 46.95
N THR A 57 -31.46 -31.84 46.70
CA THR A 57 -30.95 -33.09 47.26
C THR A 57 -29.90 -32.76 48.31
N SER A 58 -30.33 -32.84 49.57
CA SER A 58 -29.46 -32.89 50.74
C SER A 58 -28.58 -34.14 50.67
N SER A 59 -27.40 -34.01 50.09
CA SER A 59 -26.35 -35.02 50.15
C SER A 59 -25.44 -34.68 51.34
N SER A 60 -25.45 -35.59 52.31
CA SER A 60 -24.57 -35.62 53.47
C SER A 60 -23.11 -35.58 53.04
N ALA A 61 -22.44 -34.47 53.34
CA ALA A 61 -21.01 -34.30 53.15
C ALA A 61 -20.22 -35.30 54.04
N PRO A 62 -19.37 -36.16 53.47
CA PRO A 62 -18.36 -36.85 54.25
C PRO A 62 -17.30 -35.83 54.67
N GLN A 63 -17.11 -35.68 55.98
CA GLN A 63 -16.01 -34.94 56.58
C GLN A 63 -14.67 -35.52 56.12
N THR A 64 -14.12 -34.98 55.02
CA THR A 64 -12.75 -35.18 54.55
C THR A 64 -11.86 -34.08 55.11
N GLY A 65 -11.86 -33.94 56.44
CA GLY A 65 -10.97 -33.03 57.15
C GLY A 65 -9.65 -33.72 57.45
N GLN A 66 -8.66 -33.66 56.54
CA GLN A 66 -7.21 -33.58 56.87
C GLN A 66 -6.24 -33.74 55.68
N LEU A 67 -6.68 -34.06 54.46
CA LEU A 67 -5.78 -34.17 53.29
C LEU A 67 -5.67 -32.89 52.43
N GLY A 68 -6.35 -31.80 52.82
CA GLY A 68 -6.51 -30.58 52.02
C GLY A 68 -5.35 -29.57 52.07
N LEU A 69 -4.26 -29.82 52.80
CA LEU A 69 -3.19 -28.84 53.00
C LEU A 69 -1.97 -29.00 52.07
N ASN A 70 -1.88 -30.06 51.25
CA ASN A 70 -0.68 -30.32 50.42
C ASN A 70 -0.81 -29.88 48.93
N TRP A 71 -2.00 -29.51 48.44
CA TRP A 71 -2.13 -29.15 47.02
C TRP A 71 -1.52 -27.76 46.69
N ARG A 72 -1.58 -26.80 47.62
CA ARG A 72 -1.01 -25.45 47.41
C ARG A 72 0.51 -25.42 47.44
N SER A 73 1.15 -26.32 48.18
CA SER A 73 2.61 -26.50 48.19
C SER A 73 3.06 -27.16 46.89
N LEU A 74 2.39 -28.22 46.45
CA LEU A 74 2.63 -28.88 45.15
C LEU A 74 2.46 -27.90 43.98
N GLN A 75 1.43 -27.06 44.00
CA GLN A 75 1.20 -26.08 42.94
C GLN A 75 2.26 -24.96 42.93
N ARG A 76 2.75 -24.53 44.11
CA ARG A 76 3.87 -23.58 44.19
C ARG A 76 5.19 -24.18 43.74
N GLN A 77 5.37 -25.49 43.92
CA GLN A 77 6.58 -26.20 43.51
C GLN A 77 6.59 -26.53 42.01
N GLN A 78 5.43 -26.79 41.41
CA GLN A 78 5.31 -27.01 39.95
C GLN A 78 5.36 -25.72 39.11
N GLN A 79 5.02 -24.57 39.70
CA GLN A 79 5.04 -23.29 39.00
C GLN A 79 6.40 -22.90 38.37
N PRO A 80 7.55 -23.00 39.08
CA PRO A 80 8.84 -22.64 38.50
C PRO A 80 9.29 -23.58 37.38
N GLU A 81 9.01 -24.90 37.48
CA GLU A 81 9.34 -25.85 36.41
C GLU A 81 8.49 -25.61 35.16
N GLN A 82 7.19 -25.35 35.33
CA GLN A 82 6.33 -24.97 34.21
C GLN A 82 6.74 -23.62 33.59
N GLN A 83 7.17 -22.66 34.41
CA GLN A 83 7.68 -21.38 33.92
C GLN A 83 9.01 -21.54 33.18
N ALA A 84 9.94 -22.35 33.69
CA ALA A 84 11.20 -22.65 33.02
C ALA A 84 10.99 -23.38 31.70
N ALA A 85 10.11 -24.39 31.66
CA ALA A 85 9.75 -25.11 30.45
C ALA A 85 9.08 -24.18 29.41
N ARG A 86 8.17 -23.29 29.84
CA ARG A 86 7.57 -22.27 28.96
C ARG A 86 8.59 -21.27 28.45
N GLN A 87 9.50 -20.78 29.31
CA GLN A 87 10.58 -19.88 28.89
C GLN A 87 11.52 -20.56 27.89
N GLN A 88 11.81 -21.85 28.08
CA GLN A 88 12.65 -22.60 27.16
C GLN A 88 11.94 -22.91 25.83
N GLN A 89 10.63 -23.17 25.85
CA GLN A 89 9.81 -23.27 24.63
C GLN A 89 9.67 -21.93 23.89
N GLN A 90 9.45 -20.84 24.61
CA GLN A 90 9.40 -19.50 24.03
C GLN A 90 10.76 -19.09 23.48
N ALA A 91 11.85 -19.45 24.16
CA ALA A 91 13.19 -19.32 23.64
C ALA A 91 13.37 -20.18 22.39
N SER A 92 13.03 -21.46 22.37
CA SER A 92 13.26 -22.26 21.15
C SER A 92 12.39 -21.82 19.95
N GLN A 93 11.16 -21.35 20.19
CA GLN A 93 10.27 -20.84 19.12
C GLN A 93 10.70 -19.47 18.58
N GLY A 94 11.25 -18.59 19.41
CA GLY A 94 11.70 -17.27 18.98
C GLY A 94 12.95 -17.28 18.09
N TRP A 95 13.77 -18.33 18.15
CA TRP A 95 15.09 -18.33 17.53
C TRP A 95 15.05 -18.79 16.07
N GLY A 96 14.11 -19.65 15.67
CA GLY A 96 14.00 -20.12 14.28
C GLY A 96 13.51 -19.06 13.30
N THR A 97 12.58 -18.20 13.73
CA THR A 97 11.96 -17.19 12.86
C THR A 97 12.90 -16.02 12.56
N GLY A 98 13.72 -15.61 13.53
CA GLY A 98 14.65 -14.48 13.36
C GLY A 98 15.77 -14.77 12.35
N ASP A 99 16.32 -15.98 12.34
CA ASP A 99 17.38 -16.33 11.39
C ASP A 99 16.83 -16.48 9.98
N LEU A 100 15.69 -17.16 9.81
CA LEU A 100 15.05 -17.27 8.49
C LEU A 100 14.75 -15.89 7.90
N MET A 101 14.20 -14.98 8.72
CA MET A 101 13.90 -13.61 8.30
C MET A 101 15.15 -12.88 7.81
N ARG A 102 16.27 -13.01 8.53
CA ARG A 102 17.55 -12.39 8.15
C ARG A 102 18.08 -12.96 6.84
N HIS A 103 17.94 -14.27 6.59
CA HIS A 103 18.33 -14.87 5.31
C HIS A 103 17.45 -14.38 4.15
N VAL A 104 16.13 -14.26 4.36
CA VAL A 104 15.21 -13.68 3.37
C VAL A 104 15.58 -12.23 3.07
N GLU A 105 15.94 -11.45 4.07
CA GLU A 105 16.44 -10.08 3.94
C GLU A 105 17.71 -9.98 3.11
N GLN A 106 18.69 -10.81 3.43
CA GLN A 106 19.96 -10.88 2.70
C GLN A 106 19.75 -11.30 1.25
N ALA A 107 18.94 -12.34 1.01
CA ALA A 107 18.59 -12.79 -0.32
C ALA A 107 17.86 -11.70 -1.12
N THR A 108 16.94 -10.97 -0.48
CA THR A 108 16.25 -9.83 -1.10
C THR A 108 17.23 -8.72 -1.45
N CYS A 109 18.14 -8.34 -0.55
CA CYS A 109 19.16 -7.32 -0.83
C CYS A 109 20.10 -7.75 -1.96
N LEU A 110 20.54 -9.02 -1.99
CA LEU A 110 21.36 -9.58 -3.06
C LEU A 110 20.62 -9.56 -4.40
N PHE A 111 19.35 -9.97 -4.42
CA PHE A 111 18.52 -9.95 -5.61
C PHE A 111 18.36 -8.53 -6.16
N VAL A 112 18.01 -7.57 -5.31
CA VAL A 112 17.84 -6.16 -5.72
C VAL A 112 19.16 -5.57 -6.21
N LEU A 113 20.27 -5.85 -5.53
CA LEU A 113 21.60 -5.43 -5.95
C LEU A 113 21.98 -6.03 -7.33
N GLY A 114 21.69 -7.31 -7.55
CA GLY A 114 21.91 -7.99 -8.82
C GLY A 114 21.08 -7.39 -9.96
N VAL A 115 19.77 -7.22 -9.75
CA VAL A 115 18.87 -6.57 -10.72
C VAL A 115 19.35 -5.16 -11.05
N GLN A 116 19.69 -4.36 -10.03
CA GLN A 116 20.16 -3.00 -10.20
C GLN A 116 21.48 -2.94 -10.99
N THR A 117 22.41 -3.86 -10.71
CA THR A 117 23.71 -3.93 -11.40
C THR A 117 23.54 -4.32 -12.86
N VAL A 118 22.70 -5.32 -13.16
CA VAL A 118 22.38 -5.73 -14.53
C VAL A 118 21.70 -4.60 -15.30
N LEU A 119 20.74 -3.91 -14.69
CA LEU A 119 20.08 -2.74 -15.30
C LEU A 119 21.08 -1.63 -15.58
N TRP A 120 21.98 -1.34 -14.63
CA TRP A 120 23.02 -0.34 -14.83
C TRP A 120 23.96 -0.73 -15.97
N ALA A 121 24.46 -1.97 -16.00
CA ALA A 121 25.32 -2.45 -17.08
C ALA A 121 24.65 -2.34 -18.46
N ARG A 122 23.36 -2.65 -18.57
CA ARG A 122 22.59 -2.55 -19.82
C ARG A 122 22.31 -1.13 -20.27
N THR A 123 22.28 -0.17 -19.35
CA THR A 123 21.96 1.24 -19.65
C THR A 123 23.18 2.16 -19.58
N ALA A 124 24.35 1.64 -19.20
CA ALA A 124 25.58 2.41 -18.98
C ALA A 124 26.00 3.24 -20.20
N SER A 125 25.84 2.74 -21.42
CA SER A 125 26.24 3.47 -22.64
C SER A 125 25.36 4.68 -22.95
N VAL A 126 24.15 4.75 -22.39
CA VAL A 126 23.15 5.79 -22.66
C VAL A 126 23.06 6.80 -21.50
N LEU A 127 23.61 6.45 -20.33
CA LEU A 127 23.55 7.27 -19.14
C LEU A 127 24.49 8.48 -19.22
N THR A 128 24.00 9.64 -18.80
CA THR A 128 24.85 10.81 -18.57
C THR A 128 25.76 10.58 -17.35
N PRO A 129 26.84 11.36 -17.15
CA PRO A 129 27.66 11.27 -15.95
C PRO A 129 26.86 11.41 -14.64
N ARG A 130 25.83 12.27 -14.62
CA ARG A 130 24.91 12.40 -13.47
C ARG A 130 24.08 11.13 -13.28
N GLY A 131 23.58 10.55 -14.38
CA GLY A 131 22.94 9.24 -14.36
C GLY A 131 23.81 8.16 -13.72
N HIS A 132 25.09 8.07 -14.10
CA HIS A 132 26.04 7.14 -13.47
C HIS A 132 26.20 7.39 -11.96
N VAL A 133 26.29 8.65 -11.51
CA VAL A 133 26.38 8.98 -10.08
C VAL A 133 25.12 8.53 -9.34
N HIS A 134 23.94 8.72 -9.91
CA HIS A 134 22.69 8.25 -9.30
C HIS A 134 22.60 6.73 -9.21
N GLN A 135 23.02 6.03 -10.27
CA GLN A 135 23.07 4.56 -10.27
C GLN A 135 24.08 4.04 -9.25
N LEU A 136 25.27 4.63 -9.18
CA LEU A 136 26.28 4.31 -8.19
C LEU A 136 25.77 4.54 -6.76
N ALA A 137 25.13 5.68 -6.50
CA ALA A 137 24.56 5.98 -5.18
C ALA A 137 23.50 4.94 -4.78
N GLN A 138 22.65 4.53 -5.72
CA GLN A 138 21.64 3.50 -5.46
C GLN A 138 22.28 2.13 -5.19
N VAL A 139 23.27 1.72 -5.98
CA VAL A 139 24.03 0.48 -5.75
C VAL A 139 24.77 0.53 -4.41
N ALA A 140 25.39 1.65 -4.07
CA ALA A 140 26.10 1.84 -2.81
C ALA A 140 25.16 1.77 -1.60
N LEU A 141 23.97 2.37 -1.67
CA LEU A 141 22.96 2.22 -0.64
C LEU A 141 22.59 0.74 -0.47
N GLN A 142 22.30 0.03 -1.56
CA GLN A 142 21.87 -1.38 -1.53
C GLN A 142 22.96 -2.29 -0.97
N ALA A 143 24.21 -2.10 -1.40
CA ALA A 143 25.37 -2.78 -0.87
C ALA A 143 25.58 -2.46 0.63
N GLY A 144 25.39 -1.20 1.04
CA GLY A 144 25.46 -0.79 2.44
C GLY A 144 24.42 -1.50 3.31
N CYS A 145 23.18 -1.62 2.84
CA CYS A 145 22.13 -2.38 3.54
C CYS A 145 22.51 -3.86 3.70
N LEU A 146 23.02 -4.49 2.63
CA LEU A 146 23.50 -5.88 2.68
C LEU A 146 24.66 -6.05 3.66
N VAL A 147 25.65 -5.15 3.64
CA VAL A 147 26.79 -5.18 4.56
C VAL A 147 26.32 -5.03 6.00
N LEU A 148 25.39 -4.10 6.29
CA LEU A 148 24.79 -3.97 7.63
C LEU A 148 24.07 -5.26 8.04
N ALA A 149 23.29 -5.86 7.13
CA ALA A 149 22.59 -7.12 7.37
C ALA A 149 23.53 -8.32 7.59
N LEU A 150 24.75 -8.29 7.06
CA LEU A 150 25.76 -9.35 7.24
C LEU A 150 26.63 -9.12 8.48
N CYS A 151 27.04 -7.88 8.72
CA CYS A 151 28.06 -7.55 9.73
C CYS A 151 27.47 -7.22 11.11
N LEU A 152 26.22 -6.78 11.23
CA LEU A 152 25.66 -6.47 12.54
C LEU A 152 25.47 -7.76 13.37
N PRO A 153 25.82 -7.75 14.67
CA PRO A 153 25.43 -8.81 15.59
C PRO A 153 23.91 -9.00 15.56
N ARG A 154 23.45 -10.25 15.70
CA ARG A 154 22.02 -10.60 15.60
C ARG A 154 21.13 -9.74 16.51
N GLU A 155 21.57 -9.52 17.75
CA GLU A 155 20.85 -8.71 18.74
C GLU A 155 20.70 -7.25 18.28
N ALA A 156 21.76 -6.66 17.75
CA ALA A 156 21.75 -5.30 17.21
C ALA A 156 20.88 -5.21 15.95
N TRP A 157 20.98 -6.19 15.04
CA TRP A 157 20.11 -6.27 13.87
C TRP A 157 18.65 -6.29 14.28
N CYS A 158 18.21 -7.25 15.11
CA CYS A 158 16.82 -7.34 15.55
C CYS A 158 16.32 -6.05 16.21
N ARG A 159 17.15 -5.37 17.01
CA ARG A 159 16.79 -4.12 17.68
C ARG A 159 16.60 -2.95 16.70
N TYR A 160 17.47 -2.81 15.71
CA TYR A 160 17.49 -1.66 14.80
C TYR A 160 16.87 -1.94 13.42
N ARG A 161 16.49 -3.19 13.14
CA ARG A 161 15.98 -3.70 11.86
C ARG A 161 14.92 -2.80 11.25
N GLY A 162 13.84 -2.50 11.99
CA GLY A 162 12.74 -1.67 11.49
C GLY A 162 13.21 -0.28 11.04
N TRP A 163 14.06 0.37 11.85
CA TRP A 163 14.62 1.68 11.54
C TRP A 163 15.59 1.65 10.36
N LEU A 164 16.48 0.65 10.32
CA LEU A 164 17.45 0.50 9.22
C LEU A 164 16.74 0.30 7.89
N ILE A 165 15.74 -0.59 7.83
CA ILE A 165 14.93 -0.82 6.63
C ILE A 165 14.18 0.46 6.25
N THR A 166 13.59 1.16 7.22
CA THR A 166 12.89 2.45 6.98
C THR A 166 13.81 3.47 6.32
N MET A 167 14.96 3.73 6.95
CA MET A 167 15.94 4.71 6.48
C MET A 167 16.48 4.35 5.12
N PHE A 168 16.74 3.07 4.90
CA PHE A 168 17.21 2.57 3.62
C PHE A 168 16.17 2.78 2.50
N ARG A 169 14.90 2.44 2.75
CA ARG A 169 13.82 2.61 1.77
C ARG A 169 13.59 4.07 1.41
N ILE A 170 13.56 4.95 2.41
CA ILE A 170 13.47 6.40 2.22
C ILE A 170 14.72 6.91 1.47
N GLY A 171 15.92 6.45 1.84
CA GLY A 171 17.17 6.81 1.19
C GLY A 171 17.18 6.48 -0.30
N ASN A 172 16.65 5.33 -0.70
CA ASN A 172 16.47 4.99 -2.12
C ASN A 172 15.51 5.96 -2.83
N ALA A 173 14.41 6.35 -2.17
CA ALA A 173 13.43 7.29 -2.74
C ALA A 173 13.94 8.74 -2.86
N ILE A 174 14.99 9.10 -2.11
CA ILE A 174 15.65 10.41 -2.21
C ILE A 174 16.49 10.51 -3.50
N VAL A 175 16.96 9.39 -4.05
CA VAL A 175 17.83 9.41 -5.24
C VAL A 175 17.05 10.03 -6.43
N PRO A 176 17.51 11.16 -7.01
CA PRO A 176 16.76 11.91 -8.02
C PRO A 176 16.39 11.14 -9.29
N SER A 177 17.10 10.06 -9.60
CA SER A 177 16.79 9.17 -10.73
C SER A 177 15.37 8.60 -10.67
N HIS A 178 14.75 8.55 -9.49
CA HIS A 178 13.36 8.12 -9.32
C HIS A 178 12.33 9.21 -9.67
N ARG A 179 12.72 10.49 -9.67
CA ARG A 179 11.80 11.62 -9.92
C ARG A 179 11.92 12.19 -11.34
N SER A 180 13.02 11.88 -12.03
CA SER A 180 13.30 12.46 -13.35
C SER A 180 12.36 11.87 -14.39
N THR A 181 11.42 12.69 -14.85
CA THR A 181 10.54 12.40 -15.99
C THR A 181 11.00 13.11 -17.26
N LYS A 182 12.03 13.96 -17.19
CA LYS A 182 12.44 14.82 -18.30
C LYS A 182 13.36 14.09 -19.28
N ALA A 183 12.77 13.65 -20.39
CA ALA A 183 13.45 13.26 -21.63
C ALA A 183 14.36 14.37 -22.21
N SER A 184 14.13 15.64 -21.84
CA SER A 184 14.78 16.82 -22.45
C SER A 184 16.28 16.95 -22.17
N ARG A 185 16.87 16.10 -21.32
CA ARG A 185 18.35 16.03 -21.12
C ARG A 185 18.96 14.71 -21.58
N GLY A 186 18.21 13.94 -22.35
CA GLY A 186 18.58 12.61 -22.82
C GLY A 186 17.65 11.54 -22.24
N PRO A 187 17.62 10.35 -22.87
CA PRO A 187 16.85 9.20 -22.41
C PRO A 187 17.44 8.65 -21.10
N GLU A 188 17.19 9.33 -19.99
CA GLU A 188 17.61 8.89 -18.67
C GLU A 188 16.53 7.99 -18.04
N GLY A 189 16.81 6.69 -18.02
CA GLY A 189 16.06 5.72 -17.22
C GLY A 189 14.80 5.17 -17.90
N THR A 190 13.86 4.74 -17.06
CA THR A 190 12.66 4.00 -17.46
C THR A 190 11.57 4.87 -18.09
N ALA A 191 11.71 6.20 -18.00
CA ALA A 191 10.84 7.16 -18.68
C ALA A 191 10.90 7.05 -20.21
N VAL A 192 11.92 6.40 -20.77
CA VAL A 192 12.03 6.10 -22.21
C VAL A 192 10.82 5.30 -22.71
N LEU A 193 10.23 4.45 -21.87
CA LEU A 193 9.02 3.68 -22.25
C LEU A 193 7.79 4.59 -22.42
N LEU A 194 7.78 5.78 -21.83
CA LEU A 194 6.70 6.77 -21.94
C LEU A 194 6.87 7.70 -23.16
N GLU A 195 8.00 7.61 -23.87
CA GLU A 195 8.25 8.40 -25.09
C GLU A 195 7.54 7.81 -26.31
N TYR A 196 7.10 6.56 -26.24
CA TYR A 196 6.33 5.93 -27.33
C TYR A 196 4.90 6.47 -27.36
N ALA A 197 4.42 6.80 -28.55
CA ALA A 197 3.02 7.18 -28.77
C ALA A 197 2.05 6.04 -28.41
N ALA A 198 0.80 6.40 -28.09
CA ALA A 198 -0.24 5.45 -27.75
C ALA A 198 -0.51 4.49 -28.90
N THR A 199 -0.71 3.20 -28.59
CA THR A 199 -1.00 2.19 -29.60
C THR A 199 -2.51 2.14 -29.90
N PRO A 200 -2.92 2.22 -31.17
CA PRO A 200 -4.33 2.07 -31.53
C PRO A 200 -4.78 0.61 -31.29
N ARG A 201 -6.10 0.41 -31.16
CA ARG A 201 -6.79 -0.86 -30.82
C ARG A 201 -6.89 -1.15 -29.32
N TRP A 202 -7.80 -2.05 -28.95
CA TRP A 202 -8.04 -2.46 -27.56
C TRP A 202 -6.86 -3.26 -26.98
N SER A 203 -6.19 -4.08 -27.81
CA SER A 203 -4.98 -4.79 -27.41
C SER A 203 -3.82 -3.84 -27.16
N GLY A 204 -3.73 -2.77 -27.97
CA GLY A 204 -2.84 -1.64 -27.73
C GLY A 204 -3.19 -0.91 -26.43
N ALA A 205 -4.47 -0.67 -26.16
CA ALA A 205 -4.92 -0.11 -24.88
C ALA A 205 -4.50 -0.96 -23.68
N LEU A 206 -4.60 -2.29 -23.78
CA LEU A 206 -4.16 -3.21 -22.74
C LEU A 206 -2.63 -3.18 -22.62
N GLN A 207 -1.90 -3.12 -23.73
CA GLN A 207 -0.44 -3.00 -23.73
C GLN A 207 0.02 -1.65 -23.18
N ASP A 208 -0.66 -0.55 -23.47
CA ASP A 208 -0.39 0.78 -22.93
C ASP A 208 -0.77 0.83 -21.45
N CYS A 209 -1.90 0.22 -21.06
CA CYS A 209 -2.28 0.04 -19.66
C CYS A 209 -1.23 -0.80 -18.95
N PHE A 210 -0.71 -1.87 -19.56
CA PHE A 210 0.44 -2.59 -19.05
C PHE A 210 1.73 -1.78 -19.19
N ARG A 211 1.93 -0.86 -20.12
CA ARG A 211 3.14 -0.01 -20.14
C ARG A 211 3.06 1.09 -19.10
N VAL A 212 1.88 1.49 -18.66
CA VAL A 212 1.66 2.40 -17.55
C VAL A 212 1.69 1.63 -16.24
N ALA A 213 0.98 0.50 -16.15
CA ALA A 213 0.82 -0.34 -14.98
C ALA A 213 1.96 -1.34 -14.76
N ILE A 214 2.60 -1.91 -15.80
CA ILE A 214 3.90 -2.65 -15.83
C ILE A 214 5.06 -1.68 -16.14
N GLY A 215 4.82 -0.51 -16.72
CA GLY A 215 5.73 0.62 -16.49
C GLY A 215 5.86 0.84 -14.99
N GLU A 216 4.74 1.01 -14.29
CA GLU A 216 4.62 1.13 -12.83
C GLU A 216 4.72 -0.19 -12.04
N ALA A 217 4.69 -1.39 -12.65
CA ALA A 217 4.83 -2.67 -11.94
C ALA A 217 6.05 -3.52 -12.34
N GLY A 218 6.58 -3.40 -13.55
CA GLY A 218 7.60 -4.31 -14.09
C GLY A 218 8.93 -3.69 -14.51
N MET A 219 9.03 -2.39 -14.84
CA MET A 219 10.36 -1.79 -15.11
C MET A 219 10.65 -0.43 -14.46
N GLN A 220 9.71 0.53 -14.43
CA GLN A 220 9.71 1.64 -13.46
C GLN A 220 9.09 1.16 -12.12
N GLY A 221 8.26 0.13 -12.20
CA GLY A 221 7.60 -0.58 -11.13
C GLY A 221 8.34 -1.70 -10.47
N SER A 222 9.36 -2.24 -11.12
CA SER A 222 10.35 -3.02 -10.36
C SER A 222 11.03 -2.17 -9.29
N ARG A 223 10.77 -0.86 -9.21
CA ARG A 223 11.15 -0.02 -8.09
C ARG A 223 9.96 0.32 -7.20
N VAL A 224 8.84 0.83 -7.71
CA VAL A 224 7.69 1.17 -6.84
C VAL A 224 6.95 -0.07 -6.36
N LEU A 225 6.54 -0.99 -7.25
CA LEU A 225 5.95 -2.28 -6.84
C LEU A 225 6.93 -3.11 -6.01
N LEU A 226 8.21 -3.14 -6.36
CA LEU A 226 9.21 -3.84 -5.55
C LEU A 226 9.37 -3.18 -4.18
N VAL A 227 9.41 -1.85 -4.09
CA VAL A 227 9.40 -1.14 -2.80
C VAL A 227 8.10 -1.40 -2.04
N ALA A 228 6.96 -1.45 -2.73
CA ALA A 228 5.65 -1.83 -2.21
C ALA A 228 5.66 -3.22 -1.57
N VAL A 229 6.10 -4.22 -2.32
CA VAL A 229 6.08 -5.64 -1.93
C VAL A 229 7.18 -5.96 -0.92
N VAL A 230 8.34 -5.31 -1.01
CA VAL A 230 9.46 -5.51 -0.05
C VAL A 230 9.00 -5.22 1.37
N GLY A 231 8.19 -4.18 1.61
CA GLY A 231 7.64 -3.92 2.95
C GLY A 231 6.86 -5.11 3.53
N SER A 232 6.07 -5.79 2.69
CA SER A 232 5.30 -6.96 3.06
C SER A 232 6.19 -8.20 3.25
N ILE A 233 7.16 -8.43 2.37
CA ILE A 233 8.14 -9.54 2.49
C ILE A 233 8.95 -9.40 3.79
N LEU A 234 9.29 -8.17 4.18
CA LEU A 234 10.07 -7.88 5.37
C LEU A 234 9.26 -7.92 6.67
N HIS A 235 7.98 -8.33 6.64
CA HIS A 235 7.13 -8.46 7.84
C HIS A 235 7.18 -7.21 8.74
N GLN A 236 7.09 -6.03 8.13
CA GLN A 236 7.00 -4.77 8.88
C GLN A 236 5.56 -4.57 9.40
N PRO A 237 5.38 -3.93 10.57
CA PRO A 237 4.04 -3.60 11.05
C PRO A 237 3.30 -2.73 10.01
N PRO A 238 2.01 -2.98 9.74
CA PRO A 238 1.26 -2.32 8.66
C PRO A 238 1.27 -0.79 8.77
N LEU A 239 1.26 -0.24 9.99
CA LEU A 239 1.38 1.21 10.18
C LEU A 239 2.74 1.76 9.73
N ALA A 240 3.85 1.04 9.97
CA ALA A 240 5.16 1.45 9.47
C ALA A 240 5.20 1.40 7.95
N VAL A 241 4.64 0.34 7.34
CA VAL A 241 4.55 0.24 5.88
C VAL A 241 3.76 1.41 5.32
N LEU A 242 2.59 1.72 5.88
CA LEU A 242 1.75 2.83 5.44
C LEU A 242 2.51 4.17 5.50
N LEU A 243 3.12 4.50 6.65
CA LEU A 243 3.88 5.74 6.81
C LEU A 243 5.09 5.82 5.87
N GLN A 244 5.81 4.70 5.69
CA GLN A 244 6.91 4.62 4.74
C GLN A 244 6.44 4.86 3.32
N GLN A 245 5.35 4.22 2.89
CA GLN A 245 4.81 4.44 1.54
C GLN A 245 4.34 5.87 1.37
N CYS A 246 3.65 6.46 2.35
CA CYS A 246 3.29 7.88 2.31
C CYS A 246 4.52 8.78 2.10
N ALA A 247 5.59 8.55 2.86
CA ALA A 247 6.83 9.31 2.73
C ALA A 247 7.50 9.09 1.36
N ILE A 248 7.58 7.84 0.91
CA ILE A 248 8.17 7.49 -0.39
C ILE A 248 7.37 8.13 -1.51
N MET A 249 6.04 8.02 -1.49
CA MET A 249 5.14 8.63 -2.48
C MET A 249 5.27 10.15 -2.50
N ALA A 250 5.30 10.81 -1.34
CA ALA A 250 5.54 12.25 -1.27
C ALA A 250 6.89 12.66 -1.86
N LEU A 251 7.91 11.81 -1.71
CA LEU A 251 9.23 12.04 -2.28
C LEU A 251 9.23 11.78 -3.80
N VAL A 252 8.59 10.73 -4.31
CA VAL A 252 8.68 10.36 -5.74
C VAL A 252 7.60 10.97 -6.64
N ALA A 253 6.56 11.57 -6.06
CA ALA A 253 5.45 12.14 -6.83
C ALA A 253 5.92 13.22 -7.82
N ASN A 254 5.65 13.00 -9.11
CA ASN A 254 5.90 13.96 -10.19
C ASN A 254 4.80 13.85 -11.25
N ASN A 255 3.54 13.99 -10.83
CA ASN A 255 2.38 13.70 -11.65
C ASN A 255 2.28 14.63 -12.87
N SER A 256 2.71 15.89 -12.74
CA SER A 256 2.85 16.81 -13.86
C SER A 256 3.84 16.31 -14.91
N GLY A 257 4.97 15.74 -14.47
CA GLY A 257 5.99 15.21 -15.36
C GLY A 257 5.52 13.97 -16.13
N TYR A 258 4.75 13.10 -15.48
CA TYR A 258 4.13 11.95 -16.13
C TYR A 258 3.05 12.39 -17.13
N CYS A 259 2.14 13.29 -16.75
CA CYS A 259 1.08 13.76 -17.64
C CYS A 259 1.58 14.55 -18.86
N ALA A 260 2.76 15.18 -18.76
CA ALA A 260 3.42 15.83 -19.88
C ALA A 260 4.15 14.85 -20.83
N SER A 261 4.20 13.55 -20.53
CA SER A 261 4.82 12.56 -21.41
C SER A 261 4.03 12.37 -22.71
N PRO A 262 4.69 12.08 -23.85
CA PRO A 262 4.00 11.85 -25.12
C PRO A 262 2.86 10.84 -25.01
N LEU A 263 3.06 9.73 -24.31
CA LEU A 263 2.05 8.68 -24.12
C LEU A 263 0.78 9.17 -23.41
N LEU A 264 0.94 9.93 -22.31
CA LEU A 264 -0.20 10.41 -21.50
C LEU A 264 -0.81 11.69 -22.07
N SER A 265 -0.02 12.51 -22.77
CA SER A 265 -0.51 13.70 -23.48
C SER A 265 -1.27 13.35 -24.77
N ASP A 266 -1.17 12.11 -25.25
CA ASP A 266 -1.85 11.66 -26.46
C ASP A 266 -3.39 11.76 -26.30
N PRO A 267 -4.11 12.33 -27.28
CA PRO A 267 -5.56 12.55 -27.18
C PRO A 267 -6.36 11.24 -27.02
N LEU A 268 -5.85 10.11 -27.54
CA LEU A 268 -6.49 8.81 -27.35
C LEU A 268 -6.38 8.36 -25.89
N THR A 269 -5.21 8.53 -25.27
CA THR A 269 -5.00 8.22 -23.86
C THR A 269 -5.85 9.13 -22.97
N GLN A 270 -5.89 10.43 -23.27
CA GLN A 270 -6.75 11.38 -22.54
C GLN A 270 -8.24 10.99 -22.61
N ARG A 271 -8.72 10.57 -23.79
CA ARG A 271 -10.09 10.07 -23.93
C ARG A 271 -10.35 8.83 -23.06
N ARG A 272 -9.41 7.89 -23.02
CA ARG A 272 -9.51 6.68 -22.17
C ARG A 272 -9.49 7.04 -20.68
N LEU A 273 -8.63 7.97 -20.27
CA LEU A 273 -8.56 8.47 -18.89
C LEU A 273 -9.84 9.18 -18.47
N ASN A 274 -10.46 9.97 -19.34
CA ASN A 274 -11.74 10.61 -19.06
C ASN A 274 -12.88 9.59 -18.89
N VAL A 275 -12.90 8.52 -19.71
CA VAL A 275 -13.86 7.42 -19.54
C VAL A 275 -13.63 6.70 -18.21
N LEU A 276 -12.36 6.42 -17.86
CA LEU A 276 -12.03 5.81 -16.58
C LEU A 276 -12.43 6.70 -15.40
N ALA A 277 -12.14 8.00 -15.46
CA ALA A 277 -12.52 8.97 -14.44
C ALA A 277 -14.05 9.04 -14.28
N GLY A 278 -14.80 9.06 -15.38
CA GLY A 278 -16.26 9.01 -15.35
C GLY A 278 -16.81 7.70 -14.77
N TRP A 279 -16.15 6.57 -15.05
CA TRP A 279 -16.49 5.30 -14.43
C TRP A 279 -16.19 5.28 -12.92
N LEU A 280 -15.06 5.85 -12.49
CA LEU A 280 -14.72 5.98 -11.06
C LEU A 280 -15.69 6.91 -10.34
N ASP A 281 -16.08 8.02 -10.96
CA ASP A 281 -17.08 8.95 -10.44
C ASP A 281 -18.46 8.29 -10.28
N THR A 282 -18.85 7.43 -11.20
CA THR A 282 -20.15 6.74 -11.12
C THR A 282 -20.12 5.52 -10.20
N SER A 283 -19.04 4.74 -10.23
CA SER A 283 -18.93 3.47 -9.50
C SER A 283 -18.51 3.61 -8.04
N LEU A 284 -17.84 4.71 -7.66
CA LEU A 284 -17.35 4.94 -6.29
C LEU A 284 -18.20 5.97 -5.51
N PHE A 285 -19.07 6.76 -6.16
CA PHE A 285 -19.77 7.91 -5.56
C PHE A 285 -21.30 7.94 -5.74
N MET A 286 -21.99 6.80 -5.71
CA MET A 286 -23.44 6.78 -5.46
C MET A 286 -23.68 7.02 -3.96
N PRO A 287 -24.05 8.23 -3.44
CA PRO A 287 -24.81 9.33 -4.08
C PRO A 287 -24.30 10.78 -3.78
N LEU A 288 -23.01 11.02 -3.52
CA LEU A 288 -22.50 12.36 -3.16
C LEU A 288 -22.21 13.27 -4.39
N ALA A 289 -22.79 12.93 -5.55
CA ALA A 289 -22.54 13.54 -6.85
C ALA A 289 -22.99 15.02 -6.93
N THR A 290 -22.14 15.95 -6.53
CA THR A 290 -22.34 17.39 -6.82
C THR A 290 -21.10 18.15 -7.32
N TYR A 291 -19.95 17.49 -7.53
CA TYR A 291 -18.79 18.13 -8.14
C TYR A 291 -18.55 17.63 -9.57
N SER A 292 -19.41 18.06 -10.50
CA SER A 292 -19.15 17.94 -11.94
C SER A 292 -18.20 19.07 -12.37
N VAL A 293 -16.90 18.76 -12.41
CA VAL A 293 -15.89 19.66 -12.98
C VAL A 293 -16.20 19.85 -14.47
N HIS A 294 -16.41 21.11 -14.88
CA HIS A 294 -16.66 21.50 -16.27
C HIS A 294 -15.49 21.12 -17.19
N ASN A 295 -15.83 20.67 -18.41
CA ASN A 295 -14.91 20.21 -19.46
C ASN A 295 -14.13 21.36 -20.14
N ASP A 296 -13.42 22.18 -19.37
CA ASP A 296 -12.45 23.12 -19.95
C ASP A 296 -11.16 22.40 -20.30
N SER A 297 -10.35 22.97 -21.21
CA SER A 297 -9.09 22.37 -21.68
C SER A 297 -8.11 22.07 -20.53
N GLY A 298 -8.16 22.83 -19.44
CA GLY A 298 -7.42 22.55 -18.20
C GLY A 298 -7.89 21.28 -17.46
N GLY A 299 -9.11 20.83 -17.73
CA GLY A 299 -9.71 19.64 -17.14
C GLY A 299 -9.04 18.32 -17.56
N GLN A 300 -8.41 18.27 -18.74
CA GLN A 300 -7.69 17.06 -19.19
C GLN A 300 -6.42 16.82 -18.37
N GLU A 301 -5.63 17.87 -18.15
CA GLU A 301 -4.41 17.76 -17.33
C GLU A 301 -4.75 17.44 -15.86
N LEU A 302 -5.78 18.08 -15.30
CA LEU A 302 -6.26 17.80 -13.95
C LEU A 302 -6.78 16.36 -13.83
N THR A 303 -7.53 15.86 -14.80
CA THR A 303 -8.01 14.47 -14.82
C THR A 303 -6.85 13.49 -14.87
N CYS A 304 -5.83 13.75 -15.70
CA CYS A 304 -4.63 12.92 -15.74
C CYS A 304 -3.90 12.90 -14.40
N ARG A 305 -3.67 14.08 -13.79
CA ARG A 305 -2.99 14.18 -12.49
C ARG A 305 -3.78 13.47 -11.38
N ALA A 306 -5.11 13.59 -11.38
CA ALA A 306 -5.98 12.89 -10.42
C ALA A 306 -5.91 11.38 -10.62
N ALA A 307 -5.98 10.88 -11.86
CA ALA A 307 -5.86 9.46 -12.16
C ALA A 307 -4.51 8.88 -11.70
N MET A 308 -3.40 9.58 -11.99
CA MET A 308 -2.07 9.16 -11.53
C MET A 308 -1.96 9.20 -10.00
N THR A 309 -2.50 10.23 -9.34
CA THR A 309 -2.49 10.33 -7.87
C THR A 309 -3.30 9.20 -7.23
N MET A 310 -4.47 8.87 -7.79
CA MET A 310 -5.28 7.75 -7.31
C MET A 310 -4.53 6.43 -7.44
N LEU A 311 -3.91 6.19 -8.60
CA LEU A 311 -3.14 4.98 -8.87
C LEU A 311 -1.97 4.84 -7.87
N GLN A 312 -1.29 5.95 -7.60
CA GLN A 312 -0.25 6.07 -6.58
C GLN A 312 -0.75 5.76 -5.16
N LEU A 313 -1.91 6.27 -4.77
CA LEU A 313 -2.50 5.98 -3.46
C LEU A 313 -2.93 4.51 -3.36
N ALA A 314 -3.59 3.98 -4.40
CA ALA A 314 -4.12 2.62 -4.42
C ALA A 314 -3.00 1.57 -4.46
N VAL A 315 -2.07 1.70 -5.40
CA VAL A 315 -1.00 0.70 -5.64
C VAL A 315 0.23 0.99 -4.75
N GLY A 316 0.57 2.25 -4.55
CA GLY A 316 1.76 2.63 -3.77
C GLY A 316 1.56 2.57 -2.27
N ILE A 317 0.35 2.85 -1.76
CA ILE A 317 0.09 2.95 -0.30
C ILE A 317 -0.87 1.85 0.17
N LEU A 318 -2.07 1.77 -0.41
CA LEU A 318 -3.13 0.90 0.08
C LEU A 318 -2.80 -0.59 -0.11
N LEU A 319 -2.34 -0.98 -1.31
CA LEU A 319 -2.00 -2.38 -1.61
C LEU A 319 -0.88 -2.93 -0.70
N PRO A 320 0.25 -2.23 -0.46
CA PRO A 320 1.28 -2.69 0.47
C PRO A 320 0.79 -2.80 1.91
N ALA A 321 -0.04 -1.85 2.35
CA ALA A 321 -0.62 -1.87 3.69
C ALA A 321 -1.53 -3.10 3.86
N LEU A 322 -2.41 -3.37 2.89
CA LEU A 322 -3.25 -4.56 2.85
C LEU A 322 -2.43 -5.86 2.87
N LEU A 323 -1.42 -5.97 2.00
CA LEU A 323 -0.55 -7.13 1.96
C LEU A 323 0.19 -7.33 3.29
N SER A 324 0.69 -6.24 3.90
CA SER A 324 1.36 -6.34 5.21
C SER A 324 0.40 -6.77 6.32
N ALA A 325 -0.85 -6.31 6.32
CA ALA A 325 -1.84 -6.73 7.31
C ALA A 325 -2.21 -8.20 7.15
N ILE A 326 -2.37 -8.70 5.92
CA ILE A 326 -2.73 -10.10 5.65
C ILE A 326 -1.58 -11.06 6.00
N TRP A 327 -0.33 -10.66 5.73
CA TRP A 327 0.82 -11.56 5.81
C TRP A 327 1.51 -11.55 7.18
N VAL A 328 1.40 -10.45 7.93
CA VAL A 328 2.01 -10.36 9.26
C VAL A 328 1.08 -11.06 10.26
N PRO A 329 1.52 -12.17 10.89
CA PRO A 329 0.76 -12.82 11.93
C PRO A 329 0.52 -11.84 13.08
N GLN A 330 -0.73 -11.74 13.54
CA GLN A 330 -1.04 -10.99 14.74
C GLN A 330 -0.33 -11.67 15.92
N ARG A 331 0.42 -10.89 16.70
CA ARG A 331 0.93 -11.38 17.99
C ARG A 331 -0.24 -11.36 18.94
N ASP A 332 -0.81 -12.54 19.19
CA ASP A 332 -1.93 -12.69 20.12
C ASP A 332 -1.48 -12.35 21.54
N GLY A 333 -2.12 -11.32 22.13
CA GLY A 333 -2.38 -11.01 23.55
C GLY A 333 -1.36 -11.25 24.69
N GLU A 334 -0.42 -12.19 24.59
CA GLU A 334 0.50 -12.56 25.67
C GLU A 334 1.42 -11.39 26.07
N ASP A 335 1.65 -10.45 25.15
CA ASP A 335 2.45 -9.26 25.41
C ASP A 335 1.68 -8.20 26.25
N GLU A 336 0.34 -8.20 26.28
CA GLU A 336 -0.41 -7.16 27.00
C GLU A 336 -0.16 -7.23 28.52
N GLU A 337 -0.15 -8.42 29.12
CA GLU A 337 0.07 -8.57 30.57
C GLU A 337 1.51 -8.20 30.95
N GLN A 338 2.49 -8.61 30.14
CA GLN A 338 3.89 -8.21 30.35
C GLN A 338 4.11 -6.71 30.16
N GLN A 339 3.48 -6.12 29.15
CA GLN A 339 3.60 -4.69 28.89
C GLN A 339 2.91 -3.87 29.98
N GLN A 340 1.78 -4.32 30.50
CA GLN A 340 1.09 -3.69 31.62
C GLN A 340 1.93 -3.76 32.91
N ARG A 341 2.65 -4.86 33.15
CA ARG A 341 3.62 -4.97 34.26
C ARG A 341 4.80 -4.00 34.08
N ARG A 342 5.36 -3.88 32.87
CA ARG A 342 6.44 -2.91 32.59
C ARG A 342 6.00 -1.47 32.83
N ARG A 343 4.76 -1.09 32.44
CA ARG A 343 4.21 0.26 32.65
C ARG A 343 4.19 0.69 34.12
N ARG A 344 4.02 -0.26 35.06
CA ARG A 344 4.00 0.05 36.50
C ARG A 344 5.36 0.45 37.06
N HIS A 345 6.46 0.14 36.37
CA HIS A 345 7.82 0.38 36.87
C HIS A 345 8.52 1.62 36.29
N VAL A 346 7.93 2.28 35.28
CA VAL A 346 8.54 3.44 34.61
C VAL A 346 8.30 4.73 35.41
N ARG A 347 9.31 5.21 36.13
CA ARG A 347 9.20 6.38 37.04
C ARG A 347 9.55 7.72 36.39
N TRP A 348 10.21 7.77 35.22
CA TRP A 348 10.75 9.00 34.64
C TRP A 348 9.89 9.59 33.51
N ALA A 349 9.78 10.93 33.46
CA ALA A 349 8.96 11.66 32.49
C ALA A 349 9.25 11.37 31.00
N PRO A 350 10.51 11.31 30.51
CA PRO A 350 10.77 11.02 29.10
C PRO A 350 10.38 9.58 28.72
N GLU A 351 10.55 8.64 29.66
CA GLU A 351 10.13 7.25 29.46
C GLU A 351 8.60 7.12 29.38
N ARG A 352 7.85 7.99 30.06
CA ARG A 352 6.38 8.05 29.94
C ARG A 352 5.93 8.50 28.56
N VAL A 353 6.57 9.51 27.99
CA VAL A 353 6.24 9.99 26.63
C VAL A 353 6.56 8.90 25.60
N ALA A 354 7.73 8.27 25.69
CA ALA A 354 8.09 7.16 24.82
C ALA A 354 7.13 5.97 24.96
N ALA A 355 6.73 5.62 26.20
CA ALA A 355 5.77 4.57 26.45
C ALA A 355 4.36 4.91 25.93
N ALA A 356 3.92 6.17 26.06
CA ALA A 356 2.64 6.64 25.54
C ALA A 356 2.62 6.62 24.00
N LEU A 357 3.70 7.07 23.34
CA LEU A 357 3.84 7.00 21.88
C LEU A 357 3.87 5.56 21.38
N HIS A 358 4.60 4.68 22.08
CA HIS A 358 4.65 3.26 21.73
C HIS A 358 3.28 2.58 21.89
N TRP A 359 2.54 2.90 22.96
CA TRP A 359 1.18 2.40 23.13
C TRP A 359 0.23 2.90 22.04
N LEU A 360 0.29 4.21 21.72
CA LEU A 360 -0.52 4.78 20.65
C LEU A 360 -0.19 4.10 19.31
N TRP A 361 1.10 3.92 19.04
CA TRP A 361 1.58 3.22 17.84
C TRP A 361 1.01 1.81 17.74
N GLU A 362 1.12 1.01 18.79
CA GLU A 362 0.58 -0.35 18.81
C GLU A 362 -0.94 -0.35 18.65
N ARG A 363 -1.65 0.55 19.33
CA ARG A 363 -3.11 0.63 19.24
C ARG A 363 -3.59 0.98 17.83
N VAL A 364 -2.95 1.94 17.19
CA VAL A 364 -3.23 2.31 15.79
C VAL A 364 -2.87 1.16 14.87
N ASN A 365 -1.73 0.51 15.07
CA ASN A 365 -1.30 -0.61 14.25
C ASN A 365 -2.26 -1.81 14.35
N THR A 366 -2.74 -2.14 15.55
CA THR A 366 -3.76 -3.16 15.78
C THR A 366 -5.07 -2.78 15.11
N ALA A 367 -5.53 -1.54 15.25
CA ALA A 367 -6.75 -1.09 14.58
C ALA A 367 -6.64 -1.19 13.05
N VAL A 368 -5.49 -0.83 12.47
CA VAL A 368 -5.21 -0.98 11.03
C VAL A 368 -5.23 -2.46 10.63
N HIS A 369 -4.59 -3.34 11.42
CA HIS A 369 -4.56 -4.77 11.16
C HIS A 369 -5.96 -5.40 11.24
N GLU A 370 -6.71 -5.12 12.30
CA GLU A 370 -8.09 -5.58 12.49
C GLU A 370 -9.00 -5.12 11.34
N THR A 371 -8.83 -3.87 10.89
CA THR A 371 -9.59 -3.31 9.77
C THR A 371 -9.32 -4.08 8.47
N PHE A 372 -8.07 -4.47 8.21
CA PHE A 372 -7.68 -5.10 6.94
C PHE A 372 -7.71 -6.63 6.92
N ALA A 373 -7.38 -7.27 8.05
CA ALA A 373 -7.09 -8.70 8.14
C ALA A 373 -7.86 -9.40 9.28
N GLY A 374 -8.73 -8.69 10.00
CA GLY A 374 -9.51 -9.28 11.09
C GLY A 374 -10.20 -10.58 10.68
N ALA A 375 -9.89 -11.67 11.39
CA ALA A 375 -10.34 -13.02 11.07
C ALA A 375 -11.88 -13.13 11.04
N GLU A 376 -12.55 -12.32 11.86
CA GLU A 376 -14.00 -12.32 12.00
C GLU A 376 -14.73 -11.50 10.92
N VAL A 377 -14.01 -10.72 10.11
CA VAL A 377 -14.63 -9.86 9.10
C VAL A 377 -15.06 -10.71 7.88
N PRO A 378 -16.37 -10.83 7.59
CA PRO A 378 -16.84 -11.58 6.43
C PRO A 378 -16.26 -11.02 5.13
N SER A 379 -16.06 -11.87 4.11
CA SER A 379 -15.46 -11.48 2.82
C SER A 379 -16.14 -10.27 2.17
N ILE A 380 -17.48 -10.20 2.27
CA ILE A 380 -18.28 -9.07 1.75
C ILE A 380 -17.86 -7.74 2.42
N HIS A 381 -17.66 -7.73 3.74
CA HIS A 381 -17.25 -6.51 4.46
C HIS A 381 -15.86 -6.05 4.02
N ARG A 382 -14.94 -6.99 3.73
CA ARG A 382 -13.61 -6.65 3.21
C ARG A 382 -13.67 -6.05 1.81
N THR A 383 -14.52 -6.61 0.94
CA THR A 383 -14.76 -6.05 -0.41
C THR A 383 -15.36 -4.66 -0.33
N VAL A 384 -16.35 -4.44 0.56
CA VAL A 384 -16.96 -3.12 0.77
C VAL A 384 -15.94 -2.13 1.34
N LEU A 385 -15.12 -2.54 2.31
CA LEU A 385 -14.04 -1.71 2.85
C LEU A 385 -13.00 -1.36 1.78
N ALA A 386 -12.54 -2.32 0.99
CA ALA A 386 -11.61 -2.08 -0.10
C ALA A 386 -12.20 -1.11 -1.14
N TRP A 387 -13.48 -1.28 -1.50
CA TRP A 387 -14.21 -0.37 -2.37
C TRP A 387 -14.30 1.04 -1.77
N MET A 388 -14.65 1.17 -0.49
CA MET A 388 -14.67 2.46 0.22
C MET A 388 -13.29 3.12 0.22
N LEU A 389 -12.22 2.37 0.48
CA LEU A 389 -10.86 2.92 0.49
C LEU A 389 -10.41 3.38 -0.89
N LEU A 390 -10.79 2.65 -1.96
CA LEU A 390 -10.57 3.10 -3.34
C LEU A 390 -11.35 4.38 -3.65
N ALA A 391 -12.60 4.50 -3.17
CA ALA A 391 -13.39 5.72 -3.27
C ALA A 391 -12.71 6.90 -2.57
N HIS A 392 -12.20 6.71 -1.34
CA HIS A 392 -11.48 7.73 -0.61
C HIS A 392 -10.15 8.11 -1.28
N CYS A 393 -9.45 7.15 -1.89
CA CYS A 393 -8.24 7.44 -2.68
C CYS A 393 -8.57 8.31 -3.91
N TRP A 394 -9.68 8.03 -4.61
CA TRP A 394 -10.13 8.83 -5.75
C TRP A 394 -10.52 10.26 -5.32
N LEU A 395 -11.26 10.42 -4.22
CA LEU A 395 -11.59 11.74 -3.69
C LEU A 395 -10.37 12.52 -3.24
N ALA A 396 -9.48 11.89 -2.48
CA ALA A 396 -8.23 12.50 -2.05
C ALA A 396 -7.38 12.92 -3.24
N ALA A 397 -7.31 12.09 -4.29
CA ALA A 397 -6.60 12.43 -5.52
C ALA A 397 -7.18 13.67 -6.21
N LYS A 398 -8.50 13.82 -6.27
CA LYS A 398 -9.13 15.04 -6.81
C LYS A 398 -8.82 16.27 -5.94
N VAL A 399 -8.93 16.14 -4.62
CA VAL A 399 -8.65 17.24 -3.67
C VAL A 399 -7.19 17.66 -3.68
N LEU A 400 -6.25 16.73 -3.86
CA LEU A 400 -4.81 17.02 -3.89
C LEU A 400 -4.36 17.69 -5.21
N VAL A 401 -5.18 17.60 -6.25
CA VAL A 401 -4.85 18.12 -7.59
C VAL A 401 -5.57 19.45 -7.88
N ALA A 402 -6.73 19.67 -7.25
CA ALA A 402 -7.44 20.95 -7.24
C ALA A 402 -6.66 22.01 -6.46
#